data_AF-A0A511YSZ0-F1
#
_entry.id   AF-A0A511YSZ0-F1
#
_cell.length_a   1.000
_cell.length_b   1.000
_cell.length_c   1.000
_cell.angle_alpha   90.00
_cell.angle_beta   90.00
_cell.angle_gamma   90.00
#
_symmetry.space_group_name_H-M   'P 1'
#
loop_
_entity.id
_entity.type
_entity.pdbx_description
1 polymer ?
#
loop_
_entity_poly.entity_id
_entity_poly.type
_entity_poly.pdbx_seq_one_letter_code
_entity_poly.pdbx_strand_id
1 'polypeptide(L)'
;MSEPQEQPRPGEDASNGWSWGGQDAAPPGYGPPPAATPPVTPPYSGRQYGGPQYGQPQYGQPQYGGPQYGQPQYGQPQYGGPQYGQPQYGQPQYGQPQYAPAGYVPAPVQRGVVPLRPLTLGEIYDGAFRSIRANPRVMFGFSAIVVGVAAIVGGLAWWLVIPSVAALVDANLPSEFTADGGDDFIASLYSMYAMIPFLVLAGIVLTGVLTVSVSRSVIGQKVAVGDLWRQYWKRVLLVGGYTLLQSTALVVVIVVFILIVAAAATASGALAGVIGVLGGLGLVVGIFWVTIRLIFVPPVLMLEGRRLFPTIARAWRLTRGSFWRILGINLLAQLIAQVVSQVLAVPTSIIGGIIAATTPDGATSGGYIAATTIGMAVAYTIPAIFLAAVVALQYIDVRIRKEGLDVQLARAAEAGQGRPA
;
A
#
# COMPACT_ATOMS: atom_id res chain seq x y z
N MET A 1 -46.96 -3.03 50.85
CA MET A 1 -46.72 -3.09 49.40
C MET A 1 -45.22 -3.24 49.21
N SER A 2 -44.82 -4.45 48.88
CA SER A 2 -43.44 -4.93 48.83
C SER A 2 -43.10 -5.14 47.36
N GLU A 3 -42.21 -4.31 46.82
CA GLU A 3 -41.66 -4.47 45.46
C GLU A 3 -40.55 -5.53 45.47
N PRO A 4 -40.47 -6.44 44.49
CA PRO A 4 -39.36 -7.38 44.38
C PRO A 4 -38.18 -6.74 43.64
N GLN A 5 -36.98 -6.90 44.19
CA GLN A 5 -35.71 -6.60 43.52
C GLN A 5 -35.45 -7.65 42.42
N GLU A 6 -35.35 -7.20 41.16
CA GLU A 6 -34.80 -8.00 40.07
C GLU A 6 -33.26 -8.05 40.15
N GLN A 7 -32.70 -9.26 40.17
CA GLN A 7 -31.28 -9.53 39.99
C GLN A 7 -30.87 -9.36 38.51
N PRO A 8 -29.70 -8.79 38.20
CA PRO A 8 -29.19 -8.79 36.83
C PRO A 8 -28.58 -10.17 36.48
N ARG A 9 -28.89 -10.66 35.27
CA ARG A 9 -28.35 -11.89 34.69
C ARG A 9 -26.86 -11.71 34.35
N PRO A 10 -26.01 -12.75 34.54
CA PRO A 10 -24.64 -12.72 34.09
C PRO A 10 -24.54 -13.17 32.62
N GLY A 11 -24.00 -12.31 31.76
CA GLY A 11 -23.62 -12.68 30.40
C GLY A 11 -24.06 -11.66 29.35
N GLU A 12 -23.27 -10.60 29.17
CA GLU A 12 -23.17 -9.88 27.91
C GLU A 12 -21.78 -9.25 27.78
N ASP A 13 -20.93 -10.05 27.16
CA ASP A 13 -19.70 -9.81 26.41
C ASP A 13 -18.96 -8.47 26.55
N ALA A 14 -17.73 -8.66 27.03
CA ALA A 14 -16.58 -7.79 26.92
C ALA A 14 -16.39 -7.23 25.51
N SER A 15 -16.73 -5.96 25.34
CA SER A 15 -16.19 -5.13 24.26
C SER A 15 -14.69 -4.91 24.50
N ASN A 16 -13.85 -5.78 23.91
CA ASN A 16 -12.41 -5.58 23.81
C ASN A 16 -12.11 -4.38 22.89
N GLY A 17 -12.21 -3.18 23.46
CA GLY A 17 -11.82 -1.92 22.85
C GLY A 17 -10.31 -1.82 22.70
N TRP A 18 -9.79 -2.22 21.54
CA TRP A 18 -8.42 -1.88 21.14
C TRP A 18 -8.35 -0.41 20.75
N SER A 19 -8.11 0.45 21.74
CA SER A 19 -7.78 1.85 21.51
C SER A 19 -6.29 1.98 21.17
N TRP A 20 -5.98 2.47 19.98
CA TRP A 20 -4.64 2.97 19.67
C TRP A 20 -4.52 4.37 20.29
N GLY A 21 -4.25 4.42 21.59
CA GLY A 21 -4.13 5.65 22.36
C GLY A 21 -2.67 6.02 22.64
N GLY A 22 -2.22 7.15 22.11
CA GLY A 22 -1.19 7.94 22.78
C GLY A 22 -1.84 8.66 23.96
N GLN A 23 -1.20 8.59 25.13
CA GLN A 23 -1.59 9.36 26.30
C GLN A 23 -0.34 10.05 26.87
N ASP A 24 -0.37 11.37 26.80
CA ASP A 24 0.43 12.25 27.65
C ASP A 24 -0.14 12.15 29.07
N ALA A 25 0.67 11.68 30.03
CA ALA A 25 0.36 11.76 31.45
C ALA A 25 1.51 12.47 32.17
N ALA A 26 1.20 13.62 32.75
CA ALA A 26 2.10 14.39 33.60
C ALA A 26 2.40 13.65 34.92
N PRO A 27 3.58 13.86 35.55
CA PRO A 27 3.96 13.12 36.76
C PRO A 27 3.40 13.77 38.04
N PRO A 28 2.99 12.99 39.05
CA PRO A 28 2.72 13.52 40.39
C PRO A 28 3.95 13.46 41.31
N GLY A 29 4.24 14.61 41.94
CA GLY A 29 4.52 14.80 43.38
C GLY A 29 5.64 14.00 44.06
N TYR A 30 6.72 14.70 44.42
CA TYR A 30 7.76 14.26 45.36
C TYR A 30 7.27 14.29 46.82
N GLY A 31 7.55 13.23 47.58
CA GLY A 31 7.58 13.21 49.05
C GLY A 31 8.61 12.17 49.54
N PRO A 32 9.43 12.46 50.57
CA PRO A 32 10.51 11.56 50.99
C PRO A 32 10.04 10.57 52.07
N PRO A 33 10.49 9.30 52.06
CA PRO A 33 10.37 8.42 53.22
C PRO A 33 11.70 8.27 54.00
N PRO A 34 11.65 7.84 55.28
CA PRO A 34 12.72 7.99 56.26
C PRO A 34 13.76 6.84 56.25
N ALA A 35 14.89 7.09 56.92
CA ALA A 35 16.05 6.20 57.02
C ALA A 35 15.83 4.97 57.92
N ALA A 36 16.33 3.80 57.49
CA ALA A 36 16.61 2.65 58.35
C ALA A 36 17.71 1.73 57.77
N THR A 37 18.72 1.49 58.62
CA THR A 37 19.80 0.48 58.74
C THR A 37 20.12 -0.57 57.65
N PRO A 38 21.41 -0.97 57.49
CA PRO A 38 21.89 -1.85 56.41
C PRO A 38 21.84 -3.36 56.75
N PRO A 39 21.64 -4.23 55.75
CA PRO A 39 22.01 -5.64 55.86
C PRO A 39 23.16 -6.05 54.91
N VAL A 40 23.83 -7.11 55.34
CA VAL A 40 25.05 -7.76 54.84
C VAL A 40 24.91 -8.33 53.42
N THR A 41 25.94 -8.16 52.57
CA THR A 41 26.02 -8.65 51.18
C THR A 41 26.69 -10.04 51.04
N PRO A 42 26.18 -10.95 50.20
CA PRO A 42 26.95 -12.00 49.53
C PRO A 42 27.35 -11.60 48.08
N PRO A 43 28.40 -12.22 47.49
CA PRO A 43 29.12 -11.67 46.33
C PRO A 43 28.49 -11.95 44.96
N TYR A 44 28.73 -11.01 44.05
CA TYR A 44 28.23 -10.92 42.67
C TYR A 44 29.17 -11.63 41.69
N SER A 45 28.63 -12.50 40.81
CA SER A 45 29.32 -13.03 39.64
C SER A 45 29.22 -12.05 38.47
N GLY A 46 30.36 -11.43 38.12
CA GLY A 46 30.46 -10.50 37.00
C GLY A 46 30.44 -11.21 35.64
N ARG A 47 29.49 -10.85 34.77
CA ARG A 47 29.60 -11.09 33.32
C ARG A 47 30.35 -9.91 32.68
N GLN A 48 31.52 -10.22 32.12
CA GLN A 48 32.39 -9.31 31.40
C GLN A 48 31.95 -9.18 29.93
N TYR A 49 31.90 -7.95 29.42
CA TYR A 49 31.74 -7.61 28.00
C TYR A 49 33.05 -7.91 27.24
N GLY A 50 32.99 -8.66 26.15
CA GLY A 50 34.12 -8.95 25.24
C GLY A 50 33.90 -8.34 23.85
N GLY A 51 34.90 -7.59 23.36
CA GLY A 51 34.93 -6.97 22.03
C GLY A 51 35.30 -7.92 20.89
N PRO A 52 35.33 -7.45 19.63
CA PRO A 52 35.50 -8.29 18.44
C PRO A 52 36.96 -8.72 18.22
N GLN A 53 37.19 -10.04 18.08
CA GLN A 53 38.49 -10.64 17.74
C GLN A 53 38.50 -11.11 16.28
N TYR A 54 39.51 -10.67 15.53
CA TYR A 54 39.86 -11.15 14.19
C TYR A 54 40.56 -12.51 14.29
N GLY A 55 40.06 -13.53 13.57
CA GLY A 55 40.64 -14.87 13.53
C GLY A 55 41.84 -14.97 12.58
N GLN A 56 42.94 -15.55 13.05
CA GLN A 56 44.07 -16.03 12.23
C GLN A 56 43.91 -17.52 11.86
N PRO A 57 44.51 -18.01 10.76
CA PRO A 57 44.39 -19.41 10.33
C PRO A 57 45.35 -20.33 11.10
N GLN A 58 44.87 -21.49 11.54
CA GLN A 58 45.65 -22.50 12.26
C GLN A 58 45.96 -23.70 11.35
N TYR A 59 47.24 -24.02 11.18
CA TYR A 59 47.74 -25.19 10.44
C TYR A 59 47.63 -26.46 11.30
N GLY A 60 46.97 -27.51 10.79
CA GLY A 60 46.86 -28.82 11.45
C GLY A 60 48.09 -29.70 11.20
N GLN A 61 48.58 -30.38 12.24
CA GLN A 61 49.65 -31.39 12.16
C GLN A 61 49.09 -32.82 11.90
N PRO A 62 49.87 -33.74 11.28
CA PRO A 62 49.42 -35.10 10.97
C PRO A 62 49.46 -36.04 12.19
N GLN A 63 48.43 -36.89 12.32
CA GLN A 63 48.31 -37.92 13.36
C GLN A 63 48.94 -39.25 12.88
N TYR A 64 49.87 -39.81 13.66
CA TYR A 64 50.46 -41.14 13.45
C TYR A 64 49.63 -42.22 14.16
N GLY A 65 49.18 -43.24 13.42
CA GLY A 65 48.52 -44.44 13.97
C GLY A 65 49.53 -45.52 14.39
N GLY A 66 49.32 -46.12 15.57
CA GLY A 66 50.14 -47.22 16.09
C GLY A 66 49.61 -48.63 15.70
N PRO A 67 50.44 -49.68 15.68
CA PRO A 67 50.10 -50.98 15.10
C PRO A 67 49.41 -51.96 16.07
N GLN A 68 48.52 -52.79 15.52
CA GLN A 68 47.81 -53.91 16.16
C GLN A 68 48.63 -55.20 16.15
N TYR A 69 48.63 -55.94 17.26
CA TYR A 69 49.20 -57.29 17.40
C TYR A 69 48.17 -58.39 17.02
N GLY A 70 48.63 -59.41 16.30
CA GLY A 70 47.79 -60.45 15.67
C GLY A 70 47.63 -61.77 16.43
N GLN A 71 46.95 -62.72 15.78
CA GLN A 71 47.01 -64.17 16.03
C GLN A 71 47.09 -64.94 14.70
N PRO A 72 47.69 -66.16 14.64
CA PRO A 72 48.17 -66.75 13.38
C PRO A 72 47.38 -68.00 12.92
N GLN A 73 47.22 -68.21 11.60
CA GLN A 73 47.25 -69.58 11.03
C GLN A 73 47.43 -69.68 9.50
N TYR A 74 48.57 -70.28 9.11
CA TYR A 74 48.90 -71.22 8.02
C TYR A 74 48.43 -71.03 6.55
N GLY A 75 49.43 -70.98 5.64
CA GLY A 75 49.42 -71.81 4.41
C GLY A 75 49.91 -71.19 3.09
N GLN A 76 51.03 -71.75 2.57
CA GLN A 76 51.53 -71.80 1.18
C GLN A 76 52.30 -70.58 0.57
N PRO A 77 53.54 -70.77 0.09
CA PRO A 77 54.33 -69.74 -0.59
C PRO A 77 54.14 -69.78 -2.12
N GLN A 78 53.99 -68.62 -2.77
CA GLN A 78 54.13 -68.52 -4.23
C GLN A 78 54.96 -67.29 -4.62
N TYR A 79 56.07 -67.57 -5.32
CA TYR A 79 57.01 -66.62 -5.88
C TYR A 79 56.55 -66.17 -7.28
N GLY A 80 56.65 -64.86 -7.54
CA GLY A 80 57.11 -64.35 -8.85
C GLY A 80 56.07 -63.72 -9.79
N GLY A 81 56.18 -62.40 -9.97
CA GLY A 81 55.65 -61.69 -11.14
C GLY A 81 55.53 -60.17 -10.92
N PRO A 82 56.40 -59.32 -11.51
CA PRO A 82 56.23 -57.86 -11.45
C PRO A 82 55.12 -57.42 -12.42
N GLN A 83 54.01 -56.91 -11.88
CA GLN A 83 52.92 -56.36 -12.68
C GLN A 83 53.11 -54.86 -12.87
N TYR A 84 53.37 -54.48 -14.11
CA TYR A 84 53.44 -53.10 -14.59
C TYR A 84 52.13 -52.35 -14.31
N GLY A 85 52.22 -51.22 -13.61
CA GLY A 85 51.07 -50.35 -13.32
C GLY A 85 50.54 -49.68 -14.59
N GLN A 86 49.25 -49.83 -14.84
CA GLN A 86 48.53 -48.91 -15.72
C GLN A 86 48.07 -47.70 -14.91
N PRO A 87 48.34 -46.46 -15.33
CA PRO A 87 47.76 -45.29 -14.69
C PRO A 87 46.26 -45.21 -15.02
N GLN A 88 45.42 -45.52 -14.03
CA GLN A 88 43.98 -45.26 -14.09
C GLN A 88 43.78 -43.74 -13.94
N TYR A 89 43.35 -43.10 -15.03
CA TYR A 89 42.87 -41.72 -15.02
C TYR A 89 41.68 -41.62 -14.06
N GLY A 90 41.88 -40.99 -12.91
CA GLY A 90 40.81 -40.65 -11.98
C GLY A 90 39.82 -39.71 -12.66
N GLN A 91 38.57 -40.15 -12.79
CA GLN A 91 37.48 -39.25 -13.15
C GLN A 91 37.31 -38.20 -12.03
N PRO A 92 37.08 -36.93 -12.35
CA PRO A 92 36.72 -35.95 -11.34
C PRO A 92 35.39 -36.37 -10.70
N GLN A 93 35.46 -36.79 -9.44
CA GLN A 93 34.28 -37.05 -8.63
C GLN A 93 33.62 -35.69 -8.37
N TYR A 94 32.56 -35.38 -9.13
CA TYR A 94 31.67 -34.28 -8.80
C TYR A 94 31.15 -34.54 -7.39
N GLY A 95 31.69 -33.80 -6.42
CA GLY A 95 31.16 -33.76 -5.06
C GLY A 95 29.69 -33.40 -5.17
N GLN A 96 28.82 -34.34 -4.81
CA GLN A 96 27.41 -34.04 -4.67
C GLN A 96 27.28 -32.89 -3.67
N PRO A 97 26.50 -31.83 -3.96
CA PRO A 97 26.24 -30.80 -2.99
C PRO A 97 25.61 -31.48 -1.78
N GLN A 98 26.37 -31.50 -0.69
CA GLN A 98 25.92 -31.98 0.59
C GLN A 98 24.71 -31.13 0.96
N TYR A 99 23.52 -31.74 0.88
CA TYR A 99 22.27 -31.12 1.27
C TYR A 99 22.38 -30.85 2.77
N ALA A 100 22.85 -29.65 3.13
CA ALA A 100 22.61 -29.12 4.46
C ALA A 100 21.09 -29.21 4.65
N PRO A 101 20.59 -29.78 5.78
CA PRO A 101 19.16 -29.82 6.02
C PRO A 101 18.69 -28.38 5.87
N ALA A 102 17.80 -28.15 4.89
CA ALA A 102 17.19 -26.86 4.69
C ALA A 102 16.70 -26.43 6.07
N GLY A 103 17.35 -25.41 6.64
CA GLY A 103 16.99 -24.90 7.95
C GLY A 103 15.49 -24.69 7.91
N TYR A 104 14.77 -25.41 8.76
CA TYR A 104 13.34 -25.27 8.89
C TYR A 104 13.11 -23.81 9.29
N VAL A 105 12.84 -22.96 8.32
CA VAL A 105 12.30 -21.63 8.56
C VAL A 105 10.85 -21.94 8.90
N PRO A 106 10.43 -21.88 10.18
CA PRO A 106 9.05 -22.14 10.53
C PRO A 106 8.18 -21.25 9.64
N ALA A 107 7.15 -21.86 9.03
CA ALA A 107 6.19 -21.11 8.25
C ALA A 107 5.71 -19.94 9.12
N PRO A 108 5.87 -18.69 8.66
CA PRO A 108 5.52 -17.54 9.48
C PRO A 108 4.06 -17.68 9.91
N VAL A 109 3.77 -17.35 11.18
CA VAL A 109 2.41 -17.41 11.73
C VAL A 109 1.51 -16.46 10.91
N GLN A 110 0.90 -16.99 9.85
CA GLN A 110 0.00 -16.27 8.96
C GLN A 110 -1.39 -16.27 9.58
N ARG A 111 -1.66 -15.30 10.46
CA ARG A 111 -3.00 -15.11 11.03
C ARG A 111 -3.91 -14.28 10.11
N GLY A 112 -3.34 -13.55 9.14
CA GLY A 112 -4.08 -12.73 8.17
C GLY A 112 -3.57 -12.84 6.74
N VAL A 113 -3.90 -11.86 5.89
CA VAL A 113 -3.70 -11.95 4.43
C VAL A 113 -2.24 -11.82 3.95
N VAL A 114 -1.34 -11.32 4.81
CA VAL A 114 0.09 -11.13 4.52
C VAL A 114 0.95 -11.57 5.72
N PRO A 115 2.22 -11.96 5.52
CA PRO A 115 3.10 -12.32 6.62
C PRO A 115 3.47 -11.11 7.48
N LEU A 116 3.71 -11.34 8.78
CA LEU A 116 4.08 -10.32 9.77
C LEU A 116 5.59 -10.00 9.73
N ARG A 117 6.11 -9.72 8.54
CA ARG A 117 7.53 -9.39 8.29
C ARG A 117 7.63 -8.29 7.23
N PRO A 118 8.79 -7.66 7.04
CA PRO A 118 9.00 -6.75 5.92
C PRO A 118 8.63 -7.44 4.59
N LEU A 119 7.67 -6.88 3.87
CA LEU A 119 7.06 -7.50 2.69
C LEU A 119 7.98 -7.38 1.47
N THR A 120 7.93 -8.33 0.55
CA THR A 120 8.48 -8.21 -0.80
C THR A 120 7.47 -7.57 -1.75
N LEU A 121 7.91 -7.17 -2.95
CA LEU A 121 7.02 -6.59 -3.96
C LEU A 121 5.89 -7.57 -4.36
N GLY A 122 6.22 -8.85 -4.55
CA GLY A 122 5.23 -9.89 -4.85
C GLY A 122 4.21 -10.09 -3.72
N GLU A 123 4.66 -10.13 -2.47
CA GLU A 123 3.78 -10.27 -1.30
C GLU A 123 2.84 -9.07 -1.11
N ILE A 124 3.24 -7.86 -1.53
CA ILE A 124 2.36 -6.67 -1.52
C ILE A 124 1.22 -6.85 -2.53
N TYR A 125 1.50 -7.27 -3.76
CA TYR A 125 0.46 -7.46 -4.77
C TYR A 125 -0.43 -8.67 -4.48
N ASP A 126 0.16 -9.80 -4.11
CA ASP A 126 -0.60 -10.98 -3.68
C ASP A 126 -1.45 -10.64 -2.45
N GLY A 127 -0.88 -9.90 -1.50
CA GLY A 127 -1.57 -9.38 -0.33
C GLY A 127 -2.75 -8.49 -0.70
N ALA A 128 -2.62 -7.65 -1.72
CA ALA A 128 -3.70 -6.79 -2.19
C ALA A 128 -4.88 -7.64 -2.70
N PHE A 129 -4.61 -8.63 -3.56
CA PHE A 129 -5.66 -9.53 -4.06
C PHE A 129 -6.26 -10.41 -2.96
N ARG A 130 -5.47 -10.87 -1.98
CA ARG A 130 -5.97 -11.61 -0.82
C ARG A 130 -6.85 -10.73 0.08
N SER A 131 -6.48 -9.46 0.27
CA SER A 131 -7.27 -8.49 1.02
C SER A 131 -8.63 -8.24 0.37
N ILE A 132 -8.65 -8.11 -0.97
CA ILE A 132 -9.88 -7.95 -1.75
C ILE A 132 -10.81 -9.15 -1.55
N ARG A 133 -10.25 -10.37 -1.60
CA ARG A 133 -10.99 -11.62 -1.43
C ARG A 133 -11.41 -11.91 0.02
N ALA A 134 -10.70 -11.37 1.01
CA ALA A 134 -11.03 -11.57 2.42
C ALA A 134 -12.34 -10.87 2.84
N ASN A 135 -12.64 -9.72 2.25
CA ASN A 135 -13.80 -8.88 2.58
C ASN A 135 -14.53 -8.33 1.33
N PRO A 136 -15.08 -9.18 0.44
CA PRO A 136 -15.60 -8.77 -0.87
C PRO A 136 -16.81 -7.84 -0.77
N ARG A 137 -17.62 -7.95 0.30
CA ARG A 137 -18.78 -7.06 0.51
C ARG A 137 -18.35 -5.61 0.75
N VAL A 138 -17.29 -5.38 1.51
CA VAL A 138 -16.73 -4.04 1.72
C VAL A 138 -15.95 -3.58 0.48
N MET A 139 -15.18 -4.48 -0.13
CA MET A 139 -14.30 -4.12 -1.23
C MET A 139 -15.07 -3.82 -2.52
N PHE A 140 -16.07 -4.65 -2.89
CA PHE A 140 -16.87 -4.46 -4.10
C PHE A 140 -18.23 -3.83 -3.82
N GLY A 141 -18.97 -4.34 -2.83
CA GLY A 141 -20.35 -3.89 -2.58
C GLY A 141 -20.42 -2.42 -2.19
N PHE A 142 -19.67 -2.01 -1.16
CA PHE A 142 -19.62 -0.60 -0.76
C PHE A 142 -19.04 0.29 -1.87
N SER A 143 -17.98 -0.16 -2.54
CA SER A 143 -17.36 0.61 -3.62
C SER A 143 -18.29 0.80 -4.82
N ALA A 144 -19.05 -0.24 -5.20
CA ALA A 144 -20.03 -0.16 -6.27
C ALA A 144 -21.16 0.81 -5.93
N ILE A 145 -21.61 0.86 -4.68
CA ILE A 145 -22.62 1.84 -4.25
C ILE A 145 -22.05 3.26 -4.32
N VAL A 146 -20.88 3.48 -3.73
CA VAL A 146 -20.25 4.82 -3.67
C VAL A 146 -19.92 5.34 -5.06
N VAL A 147 -19.26 4.53 -5.89
CA VAL A 147 -18.90 4.92 -7.26
C VAL A 147 -20.13 4.96 -8.14
N GLY A 148 -21.11 4.07 -7.97
CA GLY A 148 -22.36 4.07 -8.73
C GLY A 148 -23.16 5.35 -8.51
N VAL A 149 -23.32 5.78 -7.25
CA VAL A 149 -23.97 7.06 -6.93
C VAL A 149 -23.17 8.23 -7.51
N ALA A 150 -21.85 8.24 -7.33
CA ALA A 150 -21.00 9.30 -7.90
C ALA A 150 -21.06 9.35 -9.43
N ALA A 151 -21.11 8.20 -10.09
CA ALA A 151 -21.22 8.09 -11.53
C ALA A 151 -22.58 8.58 -12.02
N ILE A 152 -23.68 8.18 -11.37
CA ILE A 152 -25.03 8.66 -11.73
C ILE A 152 -25.10 10.18 -11.60
N VAL A 153 -24.70 10.73 -10.45
CA VAL A 153 -24.76 12.18 -10.22
C VAL A 153 -23.79 12.92 -11.15
N GLY A 154 -22.58 12.39 -11.35
CA GLY A 154 -21.58 12.98 -12.24
C GLY A 154 -21.95 12.90 -13.72
N GLY A 155 -22.62 11.83 -14.15
CA GLY A 155 -23.15 11.67 -15.50
C GLY A 155 -24.35 12.60 -15.76
N LEU A 156 -25.20 12.80 -14.76
CA LEU A 156 -26.26 13.83 -14.83
C LEU A 156 -25.67 15.23 -14.88
N ALA A 157 -24.65 15.53 -14.06
CA ALA A 157 -23.95 16.81 -14.11
C ALA A 157 -23.28 17.03 -15.47
N TRP A 158 -22.63 16.00 -16.02
CA TRP A 158 -22.09 16.02 -17.38
C TRP A 158 -23.18 16.37 -18.39
N TRP A 159 -24.29 15.64 -18.40
CA TRP A 159 -25.41 15.89 -19.34
C TRP A 159 -25.98 17.31 -19.24
N LEU A 160 -26.17 17.82 -18.01
CA LEU A 160 -26.69 19.17 -17.77
C LEU A 160 -25.74 20.29 -18.22
N VAL A 161 -24.43 20.04 -18.20
CA VAL A 161 -23.41 21.04 -18.51
C VAL A 161 -23.16 21.15 -20.02
N ILE A 162 -23.46 20.11 -20.81
CA ILE A 162 -23.22 20.09 -22.27
C ILE A 162 -23.77 21.32 -22.99
N PRO A 163 -25.05 21.72 -22.85
CA PRO A 163 -25.58 22.87 -23.59
C PRO A 163 -24.89 24.19 -23.23
N SER A 164 -24.50 24.35 -21.97
CA SER A 164 -23.82 25.56 -21.49
C SER A 164 -22.40 25.65 -22.04
N VAL A 165 -21.69 24.53 -22.11
CA VAL A 165 -20.35 24.46 -22.69
C VAL A 165 -20.41 24.61 -24.21
N ALA A 166 -21.39 24.02 -24.89
CA ALA A 166 -21.59 24.19 -26.33
C ALA A 166 -21.80 25.66 -26.70
N ALA A 167 -22.67 26.37 -25.98
CA ALA A 167 -22.87 27.80 -26.18
C ALA A 167 -21.58 28.63 -25.92
N LEU A 168 -20.78 28.24 -24.93
CA LEU A 168 -19.50 28.90 -24.66
C LEU A 168 -18.47 28.63 -25.76
N VAL A 169 -18.42 27.40 -26.27
CA VAL A 169 -17.54 26.97 -27.36
C VAL A 169 -17.87 27.73 -28.64
N ASP A 170 -19.15 27.79 -29.02
CA ASP A 170 -19.63 28.54 -30.18
C ASP A 170 -19.32 30.03 -30.07
N ALA A 171 -19.51 30.63 -28.89
CA ALA A 171 -19.27 32.06 -28.68
C ALA A 171 -17.79 32.47 -28.68
N ASN A 172 -16.84 31.54 -28.44
CA ASN A 172 -15.43 31.88 -28.19
C ASN A 172 -14.42 31.22 -29.14
N LEU A 173 -14.81 30.17 -29.88
CA LEU A 173 -13.92 29.54 -30.85
C LEU A 173 -14.13 30.12 -32.26
N PRO A 174 -13.05 30.26 -33.05
CA PRO A 174 -13.18 30.58 -34.47
C PRO A 174 -14.04 29.55 -35.20
N SER A 175 -14.85 30.00 -36.16
CA SER A 175 -15.78 29.15 -36.93
C SER A 175 -15.10 27.99 -37.67
N GLU A 176 -13.80 28.06 -37.91
CA GLU A 176 -12.99 26.98 -38.48
C GLU A 176 -12.92 25.73 -37.58
N PHE A 177 -13.09 25.88 -36.26
CA PHE A 177 -13.09 24.79 -35.28
C PHE A 177 -14.49 24.29 -34.91
N THR A 178 -15.52 25.08 -35.20
CA THR A 178 -16.93 24.76 -34.90
C THR A 178 -17.72 24.36 -36.14
N ALA A 179 -17.19 24.61 -37.35
CA ALA A 179 -17.78 24.10 -38.60
C ALA A 179 -17.94 22.56 -38.56
N ASP A 180 -19.00 22.07 -39.19
CA ASP A 180 -19.32 20.64 -39.34
C ASP A 180 -19.53 19.85 -38.03
N GLY A 181 -20.07 20.48 -36.98
CA GLY A 181 -20.41 19.80 -35.71
C GLY A 181 -19.22 19.61 -34.76
N GLY A 182 -18.14 20.36 -34.97
CA GLY A 182 -16.99 20.39 -34.07
C GLY A 182 -17.31 20.97 -32.69
N ASP A 183 -18.29 21.87 -32.62
CA ASP A 183 -18.83 22.45 -31.38
C ASP A 183 -19.43 21.38 -30.45
N ASP A 184 -20.27 20.49 -30.96
CA ASP A 184 -20.88 19.39 -30.19
C ASP A 184 -19.82 18.40 -29.68
N PHE A 185 -18.82 18.09 -30.51
CA PHE A 185 -17.71 17.22 -30.12
C PHE A 185 -16.85 17.85 -29.01
N ILE A 186 -16.45 19.11 -29.20
CA ILE A 186 -15.65 19.86 -28.23
C ILE A 186 -16.44 20.05 -26.92
N ALA A 187 -17.71 20.40 -27.02
CA ALA A 187 -18.59 20.54 -25.86
C ALA A 187 -18.72 19.23 -25.08
N SER A 188 -18.86 18.10 -25.77
CA SER A 188 -18.89 16.77 -25.13
C SER A 188 -17.58 16.46 -24.40
N LEU A 189 -16.42 16.73 -25.03
CA LEU A 189 -15.10 16.54 -24.42
C LEU A 189 -14.90 17.41 -23.16
N TYR A 190 -15.26 18.70 -23.22
CA TYR A 190 -15.12 19.59 -22.07
C TYR A 190 -16.13 19.29 -20.98
N SER A 191 -17.34 18.87 -21.34
CA SER A 191 -18.37 18.55 -20.36
C SER A 191 -18.06 17.26 -19.60
N MET A 192 -17.23 16.35 -20.15
CA MET A 192 -16.71 15.17 -19.43
C MET A 192 -16.00 15.55 -18.13
N TYR A 193 -15.38 16.74 -18.06
CA TYR A 193 -14.73 17.23 -16.85
C TYR A 193 -15.71 17.49 -15.70
N ALA A 194 -17.01 17.71 -15.99
CA ALA A 194 -18.03 17.87 -14.96
C ALA A 194 -18.26 16.59 -14.13
N MET A 195 -17.90 15.41 -14.66
CA MET A 195 -17.99 14.13 -13.94
C MET A 195 -16.86 13.95 -12.91
N ILE A 196 -15.68 14.53 -13.16
CA ILE A 196 -14.46 14.26 -12.40
C ILE A 196 -14.60 14.55 -10.89
N PRO A 197 -15.19 15.68 -10.44
CA PRO A 197 -15.33 15.95 -9.02
C PRO A 197 -16.07 14.83 -8.27
N PHE A 198 -17.08 14.22 -8.89
CA PHE A 198 -17.85 13.15 -8.29
C PHE A 198 -17.03 11.86 -8.16
N LEU A 199 -16.25 11.50 -9.19
CA LEU A 199 -15.33 10.36 -9.10
C LEU A 199 -14.20 10.59 -8.08
N VAL A 200 -13.70 11.82 -7.96
CA VAL A 200 -12.72 12.18 -6.92
C VAL A 200 -13.31 12.02 -5.52
N LEU A 201 -14.56 12.46 -5.31
CA LEU A 201 -15.29 12.25 -4.04
C LEU A 201 -15.48 10.77 -3.73
N ALA A 202 -15.84 9.96 -4.72
CA ALA A 202 -15.90 8.51 -4.55
C ALA A 202 -14.52 7.95 -4.16
N GLY A 203 -13.45 8.36 -4.85
CA GLY A 203 -12.07 7.97 -4.57
C GLY A 203 -11.61 8.29 -3.15
N ILE A 204 -12.01 9.43 -2.59
CA ILE A 204 -11.75 9.81 -1.19
C ILE A 204 -12.38 8.79 -0.24
N VAL A 205 -13.65 8.47 -0.46
CA VAL A 205 -14.40 7.52 0.35
C VAL A 205 -13.79 6.11 0.24
N LEU A 206 -13.47 5.65 -0.97
CA LEU A 206 -12.80 4.38 -1.21
C LEU A 206 -11.45 4.33 -0.51
N THR A 207 -10.58 5.31 -0.74
CA THR A 207 -9.24 5.34 -0.15
C THR A 207 -9.31 5.26 1.37
N GLY A 208 -10.23 5.99 2.00
CA GLY A 208 -10.41 5.96 3.44
C GLY A 208 -10.88 4.59 3.94
N VAL A 209 -12.05 4.14 3.50
CA VAL A 209 -12.71 2.94 4.01
C VAL A 209 -11.94 1.67 3.66
N LEU A 210 -11.44 1.56 2.42
CA LEU A 210 -10.71 0.39 1.97
C LEU A 210 -9.38 0.25 2.70
N THR A 211 -8.70 1.35 3.02
CA THR A 211 -7.46 1.29 3.82
C THR A 211 -7.69 0.63 5.18
N VAL A 212 -8.77 0.99 5.88
CA VAL A 212 -9.12 0.37 7.17
C VAL A 212 -9.48 -1.10 7.02
N SER A 213 -10.24 -1.44 5.97
CA SER A 213 -10.61 -2.82 5.64
C SER A 213 -9.37 -3.68 5.39
N VAL A 214 -8.41 -3.21 4.60
CA VAL A 214 -7.14 -3.90 4.34
C VAL A 214 -6.35 -4.06 5.62
N SER A 215 -6.18 -3.00 6.41
CA SER A 215 -5.46 -3.07 7.69
C SER A 215 -6.04 -4.12 8.64
N ARG A 216 -7.36 -4.25 8.72
CA ARG A 216 -8.03 -5.27 9.55
C ARG A 216 -7.91 -6.68 8.95
N SER A 217 -7.89 -6.78 7.62
CA SER A 217 -7.67 -8.05 6.93
C SER A 217 -6.25 -8.61 7.17
N VAL A 218 -5.26 -7.74 7.31
CA VAL A 218 -3.86 -8.11 7.65
C VAL A 218 -3.77 -8.80 9.01
N ILE A 219 -4.63 -8.47 9.97
CA ILE A 219 -4.69 -9.11 11.29
C ILE A 219 -5.76 -10.22 11.38
N GLY A 220 -6.32 -10.65 10.24
CA GLY A 220 -7.30 -11.73 10.16
C GLY A 220 -8.73 -11.33 10.56
N GLN A 221 -9.02 -10.04 10.71
CA GLN A 221 -10.34 -9.55 11.09
C GLN A 221 -11.19 -9.19 9.87
N LYS A 222 -12.49 -9.50 9.95
CA LYS A 222 -13.52 -9.04 9.00
C LYS A 222 -14.34 -7.92 9.66
N VAL A 223 -14.85 -7.00 8.84
CA VAL A 223 -15.60 -5.83 9.33
C VAL A 223 -16.84 -5.63 8.49
N ALA A 224 -17.94 -5.26 9.11
CA ALA A 224 -19.13 -4.85 8.39
C ALA A 224 -18.97 -3.42 7.85
N VAL A 225 -19.61 -3.17 6.70
CA VAL A 225 -19.61 -1.86 6.02
C VAL A 225 -20.20 -0.77 6.92
N GLY A 226 -21.31 -1.09 7.61
CA GLY A 226 -22.00 -0.13 8.48
C GLY A 226 -21.14 0.36 9.64
N ASP A 227 -20.35 -0.54 10.24
CA ASP A 227 -19.47 -0.21 11.35
C ASP A 227 -18.33 0.70 10.90
N LEU A 228 -17.72 0.40 9.73
CA LEU A 228 -16.67 1.23 9.15
C LEU A 228 -17.16 2.65 8.86
N TRP A 229 -18.36 2.79 8.28
CA TRP A 229 -18.92 4.11 7.99
C TRP A 229 -19.21 4.89 9.27
N ARG A 230 -19.95 4.31 10.22
CA ARG A 230 -20.30 4.98 11.49
C ARG A 230 -19.07 5.38 12.28
N GLN A 231 -18.05 4.52 12.34
CA GLN A 231 -16.85 4.76 13.13
C GLN A 231 -15.88 5.75 12.47
N TYR A 232 -15.79 5.78 11.13
CA TYR A 232 -14.72 6.49 10.43
C TYR A 232 -15.18 7.61 9.47
N TRP A 233 -16.48 7.92 9.33
CA TRP A 233 -16.95 8.95 8.36
C TRP A 233 -16.30 10.34 8.57
N LYS A 234 -16.10 10.77 9.82
CA LYS A 234 -15.42 12.05 10.12
C LYS A 234 -13.98 12.06 9.61
N ARG A 235 -13.31 10.90 9.62
CA ARG A 235 -11.95 10.76 9.09
C ARG A 235 -11.95 10.73 7.57
N VAL A 236 -12.96 10.13 6.95
CA VAL A 236 -13.17 10.21 5.49
C VAL A 236 -13.33 11.67 5.05
N LEU A 237 -14.07 12.50 5.80
CA LEU A 237 -14.16 13.94 5.53
C LEU A 237 -12.81 14.66 5.68
N LEU A 238 -11.99 14.28 6.67
CA LEU A 238 -10.63 14.84 6.79
C LEU A 238 -9.72 14.42 5.64
N VAL A 239 -9.82 13.18 5.17
CA VAL A 239 -9.13 12.74 3.93
C VAL A 239 -9.63 13.56 2.75
N GLY A 240 -10.93 13.81 2.65
CA GLY A 240 -11.51 14.66 1.61
C GLY A 240 -11.01 16.10 1.66
N GLY A 241 -10.94 16.70 2.86
CA GLY A 241 -10.37 18.02 3.07
C GLY A 241 -8.90 18.09 2.68
N TYR A 242 -8.12 17.05 3.00
CA TYR A 242 -6.73 16.93 2.55
C TYR A 242 -6.64 16.83 1.03
N THR A 243 -7.45 15.97 0.38
CA THR A 243 -7.46 15.82 -1.07
C THR A 243 -7.84 17.13 -1.76
N LEU A 244 -8.83 17.85 -1.24
CA LEU A 244 -9.22 19.17 -1.77
C LEU A 244 -8.09 20.18 -1.63
N LEU A 245 -7.42 20.23 -0.47
CA LEU A 245 -6.26 21.09 -0.24
C LEU A 245 -5.10 20.74 -1.20
N GLN A 246 -4.82 19.45 -1.38
CA GLN A 246 -3.79 18.98 -2.31
C GLN A 246 -4.12 19.37 -3.75
N SER A 247 -5.37 19.16 -4.21
CA SER A 247 -5.82 19.53 -5.55
C SER A 247 -5.78 21.04 -5.77
N THR A 248 -6.20 21.82 -4.76
CA THR A 248 -6.16 23.29 -4.83
C THR A 248 -4.72 23.79 -4.93
N ALA A 249 -3.83 23.25 -4.10
CA ALA A 249 -2.40 23.60 -4.16
C ALA A 249 -1.80 23.25 -5.53
N LEU A 250 -2.16 22.11 -6.11
CA LEU A 250 -1.72 21.71 -7.45
C LEU A 250 -2.20 22.69 -8.52
N VAL A 251 -3.49 23.07 -8.50
CA VAL A 251 -4.06 24.05 -9.44
C VAL A 251 -3.33 25.39 -9.31
N VAL A 252 -3.11 25.88 -8.08
CA VAL A 252 -2.37 27.12 -7.85
C VAL A 252 -0.96 27.05 -8.45
N VAL A 253 -0.24 25.97 -8.23
CA VAL A 253 1.12 25.79 -8.79
C VAL A 253 1.09 25.77 -10.32
N ILE A 254 0.14 25.07 -10.93
CA ILE A 254 -0.01 25.01 -12.39
C ILE A 254 -0.36 26.39 -12.96
N VAL A 255 -1.30 27.11 -12.34
CA VAL A 255 -1.70 28.46 -12.78
C VAL A 255 -0.52 29.41 -12.67
N VAL A 256 0.21 29.41 -11.54
CA VAL A 256 1.41 30.23 -11.38
C VAL A 256 2.45 29.90 -12.44
N PHE A 257 2.67 28.62 -12.75
CA PHE A 257 3.58 28.20 -13.81
C PHE A 257 3.14 28.72 -15.19
N ILE A 258 1.86 28.60 -15.54
CA ILE A 258 1.30 29.13 -16.79
C ILE A 258 1.49 30.64 -16.87
N LEU A 259 1.22 31.38 -15.78
CA LEU A 259 1.42 32.83 -15.73
C LEU A 259 2.89 33.22 -15.92
N ILE A 260 3.83 32.46 -15.36
CA ILE A 260 5.26 32.68 -15.58
C ILE A 260 5.64 32.48 -17.05
N VAL A 261 5.14 31.42 -17.69
CA VAL A 261 5.39 31.15 -19.11
C VAL A 261 4.76 32.23 -19.99
N ALA A 262 3.53 32.65 -19.70
CA ALA A 262 2.85 33.72 -20.42
C ALA A 262 3.57 35.07 -20.27
N ALA A 263 4.03 35.41 -19.07
CA ALA A 263 4.84 36.61 -18.84
C ALA A 263 6.15 36.57 -19.63
N ALA A 264 6.84 35.43 -19.65
CA ALA A 264 8.06 35.26 -20.45
C ALA A 264 7.79 35.42 -21.95
N ALA A 265 6.62 34.98 -22.44
CA ALA A 265 6.24 35.10 -23.85
C ALA A 265 6.09 36.56 -24.30
N THR A 266 5.71 37.46 -23.39
CA THR A 266 5.65 38.90 -23.69
C THR A 266 7.02 39.54 -23.92
N ALA A 267 8.09 38.94 -23.36
CA ALA A 267 9.47 39.39 -23.54
C ALA A 267 10.15 38.71 -24.74
N SER A 268 9.99 37.39 -24.87
CA SER A 268 10.60 36.59 -25.93
C SER A 268 9.94 35.21 -26.05
N GLY A 269 9.52 34.84 -27.26
CA GLY A 269 9.00 33.49 -27.54
C GLY A 269 10.03 32.39 -27.28
N ALA A 270 11.33 32.66 -27.50
CA ALA A 270 12.40 31.72 -27.20
C ALA A 270 12.56 31.50 -25.69
N LEU A 271 12.48 32.57 -24.89
CA LEU A 271 12.51 32.48 -23.43
C LEU A 271 11.32 31.68 -22.89
N ALA A 272 10.11 31.96 -23.40
CA ALA A 272 8.91 31.22 -23.03
C ALA A 272 9.01 29.73 -23.39
N GLY A 273 9.56 29.41 -24.57
CA GLY A 273 9.81 28.03 -24.97
C GLY A 273 10.75 27.31 -24.01
N VAL A 274 11.87 27.93 -23.64
CA VAL A 274 12.84 27.35 -22.70
C VAL A 274 12.24 27.15 -21.31
N ILE A 275 11.56 28.16 -20.76
CA ILE A 275 10.90 28.07 -19.44
C ILE A 275 9.77 27.06 -19.47
N GLY A 276 8.95 27.06 -20.52
CA GLY A 276 7.84 26.13 -20.70
C GLY A 276 8.30 24.68 -20.70
N VAL A 277 9.35 24.36 -21.46
CA VAL A 277 9.87 22.98 -21.55
C VAL A 277 10.63 22.57 -20.29
N LEU A 278 11.66 23.33 -19.89
CA LEU A 278 12.50 22.94 -18.75
C LEU A 278 11.75 23.06 -17.42
N GLY A 279 10.99 24.15 -17.25
CA GLY A 279 10.15 24.36 -16.08
C GLY A 279 8.99 23.36 -16.03
N GLY A 280 8.40 23.01 -17.18
CA GLY A 280 7.34 21.99 -17.26
C GLY A 280 7.86 20.61 -16.84
N LEU A 281 9.02 20.19 -17.35
CA LEU A 281 9.67 18.95 -16.94
C LEU A 281 10.00 18.96 -15.43
N GLY A 282 10.56 20.06 -14.92
CA GLY A 282 10.82 20.24 -13.50
C GLY A 282 9.56 20.17 -12.64
N LEU A 283 8.45 20.76 -13.12
CA LEU A 283 7.15 20.73 -12.45
C LEU A 283 6.59 19.32 -12.40
N VAL A 284 6.64 18.57 -13.51
CA VAL A 284 6.22 17.16 -13.55
C VAL A 284 7.01 16.34 -12.53
N VAL A 285 8.33 16.45 -12.55
CA VAL A 285 9.21 15.76 -11.58
C VAL A 285 8.86 16.15 -10.15
N GLY A 286 8.61 17.44 -9.90
CA GLY A 286 8.19 17.96 -8.60
C GLY A 286 6.87 17.38 -8.12
N ILE A 287 5.85 17.33 -8.99
CA ILE A 287 4.53 16.76 -8.70
C ILE A 287 4.65 15.28 -8.36
N PHE A 288 5.39 14.49 -9.15
CA PHE A 288 5.63 13.08 -8.87
C PHE A 288 6.33 12.89 -7.52
N TRP A 289 7.37 13.68 -7.27
CA TRP A 289 8.12 13.60 -6.03
C TRP A 289 7.25 13.92 -4.81
N VAL A 290 6.47 15.02 -4.84
CA VAL A 290 5.55 15.39 -3.74
C VAL A 290 4.47 14.33 -3.54
N THR A 291 3.90 13.79 -4.62
CA THR A 291 2.86 12.75 -4.55
C THR A 291 3.36 11.51 -3.82
N ILE A 292 4.56 11.02 -4.14
CA ILE A 292 5.16 9.88 -3.44
C ILE A 292 5.49 10.22 -1.99
N ARG A 293 5.92 11.46 -1.71
CA ARG A 293 6.22 11.89 -0.34
C ARG A 293 4.98 11.93 0.55
N LEU A 294 3.82 12.22 -0.03
CA LEU A 294 2.55 12.37 0.67
C LEU A 294 1.60 11.17 0.53
N ILE A 295 2.00 10.10 -0.16
CA ILE A 295 1.15 8.93 -0.44
C ILE A 295 0.57 8.28 0.82
N PHE A 296 1.26 8.38 1.96
CA PHE A 296 0.80 7.82 3.23
C PHE A 296 -0.05 8.77 4.08
N VAL A 297 -0.41 9.96 3.59
CA VAL A 297 -1.31 10.85 4.34
C VAL A 297 -2.69 10.21 4.59
N PRO A 298 -3.40 9.66 3.59
CA PRO A 298 -4.68 8.99 3.83
C PRO A 298 -4.60 7.82 4.84
N PRO A 299 -3.66 6.84 4.74
CA PRO A 299 -3.59 5.77 5.72
C PRO A 299 -3.22 6.24 7.13
N VAL A 300 -2.37 7.26 7.28
CA VAL A 300 -2.06 7.81 8.60
C VAL A 300 -3.28 8.52 9.21
N LEU A 301 -4.03 9.30 8.42
CA LEU A 301 -5.26 9.95 8.90
C LEU A 301 -6.29 8.91 9.37
N MET A 302 -6.48 7.86 8.57
CA MET A 302 -7.46 6.82 8.86
C MET A 302 -7.06 5.95 10.05
N LEU A 303 -5.80 5.53 10.14
CA LEU A 303 -5.34 4.52 11.09
C LEU A 303 -4.74 5.12 12.38
N GLU A 304 -3.95 6.19 12.28
CA GLU A 304 -3.32 6.81 13.46
C GLU A 304 -4.20 7.88 14.12
N GLY A 305 -5.29 8.33 13.47
CA GLY A 305 -6.26 9.26 14.06
C GLY A 305 -5.71 10.65 14.39
N ARG A 306 -4.59 11.04 13.78
CA ARG A 306 -3.94 12.33 14.00
C ARG A 306 -4.63 13.46 13.21
N ARG A 307 -4.39 14.71 13.62
CA ARG A 307 -4.80 15.92 12.87
C ARG A 307 -4.01 16.04 11.55
N LEU A 308 -4.47 16.90 10.63
CA LEU A 308 -3.93 17.03 9.26
C LEU A 308 -2.42 17.33 9.21
N PHE A 309 -1.96 18.45 9.78
CA PHE A 309 -0.55 18.86 9.67
C PHE A 309 0.45 17.88 10.32
N PRO A 310 0.21 17.35 11.54
CA PRO A 310 1.05 16.30 12.11
C PRO A 310 1.10 15.04 11.23
N THR A 311 0.00 14.75 10.53
CA THR A 311 -0.08 13.62 9.61
C THR A 311 0.79 13.82 8.36
N ILE A 312 0.80 15.02 7.78
CA ILE A 312 1.67 15.35 6.64
C ILE A 312 3.14 15.17 7.02
N ALA A 313 3.56 15.74 8.16
CA ALA A 313 4.93 15.59 8.66
C ALA A 313 5.29 14.11 8.93
N ARG A 314 4.33 13.34 9.44
CA ARG A 314 4.48 11.90 9.68
C ARG A 314 4.66 11.13 8.38
N ALA A 315 3.78 11.32 7.40
CA ALA A 315 3.88 10.69 6.08
C ALA A 315 5.23 10.99 5.41
N TRP A 316 5.71 12.23 5.52
CA TRP A 316 7.01 12.64 5.00
C TRP A 316 8.19 11.89 5.63
N ARG A 317 8.17 11.69 6.96
CA ARG A 317 9.18 10.89 7.67
C ARG A 317 9.11 9.41 7.29
N LEU A 318 7.90 8.88 7.09
CA LEU A 318 7.68 7.48 6.68
C LEU A 318 8.18 7.19 5.26
N THR A 319 8.12 8.15 4.35
CA THR A 319 8.62 7.96 2.97
C THR A 319 10.13 8.22 2.84
N ARG A 320 10.78 8.86 3.82
CA ARG A 320 12.23 9.16 3.80
C ARG A 320 13.09 7.89 3.88
N GLY A 321 13.94 7.64 2.90
CA GLY A 321 14.81 6.45 2.86
C GLY A 321 14.18 5.23 2.18
N SER A 322 12.87 5.25 1.89
CA SER A 322 12.15 4.21 1.13
C SER A 322 11.56 4.73 -0.18
N PHE A 323 11.91 5.96 -0.58
CA PHE A 323 11.33 6.67 -1.74
C PHE A 323 11.32 5.83 -3.03
N TRP A 324 12.48 5.31 -3.46
CA TRP A 324 12.60 4.58 -4.72
C TRP A 324 11.78 3.30 -4.76
N ARG A 325 11.71 2.60 -3.62
CA ARG A 325 10.90 1.40 -3.49
C ARG A 325 9.41 1.72 -3.54
N ILE A 326 8.97 2.77 -2.84
CA ILE A 326 7.57 3.21 -2.85
C ILE A 326 7.18 3.67 -4.26
N LEU A 327 8.03 4.48 -4.90
CA LEU A 327 7.86 4.93 -6.28
C LEU A 327 7.76 3.74 -7.25
N GLY A 328 8.71 2.81 -7.21
CA GLY A 328 8.73 1.67 -8.14
C GLY A 328 7.51 0.75 -8.00
N ILE A 329 7.12 0.43 -6.77
CA ILE A 329 5.90 -0.35 -6.52
C ILE A 329 4.66 0.44 -6.97
N ASN A 330 4.56 1.73 -6.65
CA ASN A 330 3.38 2.50 -7.04
C ASN A 330 3.30 2.69 -8.56
N LEU A 331 4.41 2.93 -9.26
CA LEU A 331 4.44 3.02 -10.73
C LEU A 331 3.98 1.72 -11.38
N LEU A 332 4.46 0.57 -10.90
CA LEU A 332 4.01 -0.72 -11.41
C LEU A 332 2.53 -0.98 -11.08
N ALA A 333 2.07 -0.62 -9.88
CA ALA A 333 0.67 -0.71 -9.50
C ALA A 333 -0.23 0.16 -10.40
N GLN A 334 0.19 1.39 -10.68
CA GLN A 334 -0.48 2.32 -11.58
C GLN A 334 -0.49 1.78 -13.01
N LEU A 335 0.61 1.22 -13.51
CA LEU A 335 0.64 0.60 -14.83
C LEU A 335 -0.37 -0.56 -14.93
N ILE A 336 -0.38 -1.47 -13.96
CA ILE A 336 -1.35 -2.58 -13.91
C ILE A 336 -2.78 -2.05 -13.85
N ALA A 337 -3.05 -1.07 -12.98
CA ALA A 337 -4.33 -0.41 -12.84
C ALA A 337 -4.81 0.23 -14.16
N GLN A 338 -3.90 0.90 -14.89
CA GLN A 338 -4.20 1.52 -16.17
C GLN A 338 -4.52 0.48 -17.25
N VAL A 339 -3.73 -0.60 -17.35
CA VAL A 339 -4.03 -1.70 -18.28
C VAL A 339 -5.41 -2.29 -17.99
N VAL A 340 -5.73 -2.56 -16.72
CA VAL A 340 -7.05 -3.07 -16.32
C VAL A 340 -8.16 -2.06 -16.68
N SER A 341 -7.95 -0.77 -16.43
CA SER A 341 -8.91 0.27 -16.80
C SER A 341 -9.17 0.30 -18.30
N GLN A 342 -8.12 0.18 -19.13
CA GLN A 342 -8.27 0.17 -20.60
C GLN A 342 -9.00 -1.07 -21.09
N VAL A 343 -8.68 -2.24 -20.55
CA VAL A 343 -9.39 -3.49 -20.88
C VAL A 343 -10.88 -3.36 -20.55
N LEU A 344 -11.23 -2.74 -19.42
CA LEU A 344 -12.63 -2.52 -19.03
C LEU A 344 -13.31 -1.42 -19.87
N ALA A 345 -12.56 -0.42 -20.33
CA ALA A 345 -13.09 0.70 -21.11
C ALA A 345 -13.41 0.33 -22.57
N VAL A 346 -12.71 -0.65 -23.17
CA VAL A 346 -12.91 -1.02 -24.58
C VAL A 346 -14.34 -1.49 -24.86
N PRO A 347 -14.93 -2.47 -24.12
CA PRO A 347 -16.32 -2.89 -24.35
C PRO A 347 -17.31 -1.74 -24.19
N THR A 348 -17.11 -0.89 -23.17
CA THR A 348 -17.94 0.31 -22.96
C THR A 348 -17.86 1.27 -24.14
N SER A 349 -16.67 1.49 -24.68
CA SER A 349 -16.46 2.40 -25.82
C SER A 349 -17.15 1.88 -27.08
N ILE A 350 -17.11 0.56 -27.31
CA ILE A 350 -17.83 -0.08 -28.42
C ILE A 350 -19.35 0.08 -28.24
N ILE A 351 -19.87 -0.22 -27.06
CA ILE A 351 -21.30 -0.08 -26.75
C ILE A 351 -21.74 1.39 -26.92
N GLY A 352 -20.99 2.33 -26.36
CA GLY A 352 -21.23 3.76 -26.52
C GLY A 352 -21.20 4.18 -27.99
N GLY A 353 -20.20 3.73 -28.76
CA GLY A 353 -20.10 4.01 -30.20
C GLY A 353 -21.31 3.53 -31.00
N ILE A 354 -21.82 2.32 -30.71
CA ILE A 354 -23.03 1.79 -31.34
C ILE A 354 -24.25 2.64 -30.98
N ILE A 355 -24.40 3.02 -29.71
CA ILE A 355 -25.52 3.87 -29.28
C ILE A 355 -25.45 5.24 -29.97
N ALA A 356 -24.27 5.86 -30.01
CA ALA A 356 -24.07 7.13 -30.70
C ALA A 356 -24.34 7.02 -32.20
N ALA A 357 -23.98 5.92 -32.86
CA ALA A 357 -24.25 5.74 -34.28
C ALA A 357 -25.73 5.46 -34.62
N THR A 358 -26.53 5.04 -33.64
CA THR A 358 -27.93 4.60 -33.85
C THR A 358 -28.97 5.57 -33.28
N THR A 359 -28.53 6.63 -32.61
CA THR A 359 -29.41 7.64 -32.01
C THR A 359 -29.26 8.99 -32.72
N PRO A 360 -30.36 9.76 -32.93
CA PRO A 360 -30.29 11.07 -33.58
C PRO A 360 -29.35 12.05 -32.87
N ASP A 361 -29.33 12.01 -31.53
CA ASP A 361 -28.53 12.91 -30.69
C ASP A 361 -27.06 12.43 -30.52
N GLY A 362 -26.70 11.30 -31.13
CA GLY A 362 -25.35 10.77 -31.13
C GLY A 362 -24.71 10.65 -29.74
N ALA A 363 -23.52 11.25 -29.59
CA ALA A 363 -22.74 11.27 -28.34
C ALA A 363 -23.33 12.18 -27.25
N THR A 364 -24.39 12.92 -27.54
CA THR A 364 -25.14 13.71 -26.54
C THR A 364 -26.41 13.00 -26.07
N SER A 365 -26.76 11.86 -26.68
CA SER A 365 -27.91 11.06 -26.27
C SER A 365 -27.79 10.60 -24.82
N GLY A 366 -28.91 10.61 -24.08
CA GLY A 366 -28.94 10.11 -22.71
C GLY A 366 -28.51 8.64 -22.60
N GLY A 367 -28.78 7.83 -23.62
CA GLY A 367 -28.32 6.44 -23.71
C GLY A 367 -26.80 6.31 -23.81
N TYR A 368 -26.15 7.13 -24.64
CA TYR A 368 -24.69 7.16 -24.74
C TYR A 368 -24.05 7.56 -23.41
N ILE A 369 -24.54 8.64 -22.80
CA ILE A 369 -24.03 9.17 -21.54
C ILE A 369 -24.20 8.14 -20.42
N ALA A 370 -25.36 7.49 -20.33
CA ALA A 370 -25.59 6.44 -19.33
C ALA A 370 -24.63 5.26 -19.52
N ALA A 371 -24.48 4.76 -20.75
CA ALA A 371 -23.60 3.62 -21.04
C ALA A 371 -22.13 3.92 -20.74
N THR A 372 -21.63 5.08 -21.18
CA THR A 372 -20.25 5.52 -20.94
C THR A 372 -19.99 5.80 -19.47
N THR A 373 -20.92 6.46 -18.78
CA THR A 373 -20.84 6.72 -17.34
C THR A 373 -20.74 5.43 -16.53
N ILE A 374 -21.58 4.43 -16.83
CA ILE A 374 -21.55 3.12 -16.16
C ILE A 374 -20.21 2.42 -16.42
N GLY A 375 -19.75 2.40 -17.67
CA GLY A 375 -18.48 1.76 -17.98
C GLY A 375 -17.27 2.46 -17.37
N MET A 376 -17.25 3.79 -17.33
CA MET A 376 -16.23 4.56 -16.60
C MET A 376 -16.26 4.26 -15.11
N ALA A 377 -17.45 4.14 -14.50
CA ALA A 377 -17.60 3.76 -13.10
C ALA A 377 -16.96 2.39 -12.81
N VAL A 378 -17.23 1.40 -13.67
CA VAL A 378 -16.64 0.05 -13.57
C VAL A 378 -15.13 0.08 -13.79
N ALA A 379 -14.68 0.74 -14.85
CA ALA A 379 -13.27 0.89 -15.21
C ALA A 379 -12.46 1.65 -14.15
N TYR A 380 -13.09 2.54 -13.39
CA TYR A 380 -12.49 3.23 -12.25
C TYR A 380 -12.47 2.38 -10.97
N THR A 381 -13.58 1.73 -10.64
CA THR A 381 -13.79 1.06 -9.34
C THR A 381 -12.76 -0.05 -9.09
N ILE A 382 -12.56 -0.93 -10.08
CA ILE A 382 -11.68 -2.11 -9.91
C ILE A 382 -10.22 -1.68 -9.67
N PRO A 383 -9.61 -0.82 -10.49
CA PRO A 383 -8.28 -0.29 -10.23
C PRO A 383 -8.16 0.49 -8.92
N ALA A 384 -9.16 1.30 -8.57
CA ALA A 384 -9.14 2.07 -7.33
C ALA A 384 -9.06 1.18 -6.08
N ILE A 385 -9.82 0.07 -6.06
CA ILE A 385 -9.76 -0.91 -4.97
C ILE A 385 -8.36 -1.53 -4.87
N PHE A 386 -7.78 -1.93 -6.00
CA PHE A 386 -6.44 -2.50 -6.05
C PHE A 386 -5.38 -1.52 -5.54
N LEU A 387 -5.39 -0.28 -6.03
CA LEU A 387 -4.44 0.77 -5.62
C LEU A 387 -4.56 1.11 -4.13
N ALA A 388 -5.79 1.22 -3.60
CA ALA A 388 -6.00 1.44 -2.17
C ALA A 388 -5.39 0.32 -1.32
N ALA A 389 -5.52 -0.94 -1.76
CA ALA A 389 -4.94 -2.07 -1.06
C ALA A 389 -3.41 -2.09 -1.13
N VAL A 390 -2.82 -1.78 -2.29
CA VAL A 390 -1.37 -1.65 -2.44
C VAL A 390 -0.82 -0.56 -1.53
N VAL A 391 -1.42 0.64 -1.51
CA VAL A 391 -0.97 1.75 -0.65
C VAL A 391 -1.09 1.40 0.83
N ALA A 392 -2.18 0.74 1.24
CA ALA A 392 -2.36 0.29 2.62
C ALA A 392 -1.29 -0.73 3.05
N LEU A 393 -0.94 -1.68 2.18
CA LEU A 393 0.10 -2.67 2.45
C LEU A 393 1.50 -2.07 2.42
N GLN A 394 1.78 -1.13 1.53
CA GLN A 394 3.03 -0.37 1.53
C GLN A 394 3.19 0.44 2.83
N TYR A 395 2.10 1.03 3.33
CA TYR A 395 2.10 1.73 4.61
C TYR A 395 2.45 0.79 5.77
N ILE A 396 1.83 -0.40 5.82
CA ILE A 396 2.11 -1.42 6.82
C ILE A 396 3.57 -1.88 6.72
N ASP A 397 4.07 -2.19 5.52
CA ASP A 397 5.46 -2.60 5.28
C ASP A 397 6.47 -1.55 5.77
N VAL A 398 6.24 -0.28 5.45
CA VAL A 398 7.12 0.81 5.89
C VAL A 398 7.13 0.94 7.41
N ARG A 399 5.99 0.75 8.08
CA ARG A 399 5.92 0.74 9.54
C ARG A 399 6.61 -0.48 10.14
N ILE A 400 6.49 -1.66 9.55
CA ILE A 400 7.25 -2.84 9.96
C ILE A 400 8.76 -2.55 9.89
N ARG A 401 9.23 -2.03 8.75
CA ARG A 401 10.67 -1.77 8.53
C ARG A 401 11.26 -0.70 9.44
N LYS A 402 10.48 0.32 9.81
CA LYS A 402 11.00 1.48 10.56
C LYS A 402 10.67 1.46 12.04
N GLU A 403 9.62 0.77 12.44
CA GLU A 403 9.05 0.86 13.80
C GLU A 403 9.02 -0.48 14.51
N GLY A 404 9.45 -1.57 13.86
CA GLY A 404 9.42 -2.90 14.46
C GLY A 404 8.01 -3.37 14.80
N LEU A 405 7.03 -3.03 13.94
CA LEU A 405 5.63 -3.41 14.14
C LEU A 405 5.44 -4.94 14.19
N ASP A 406 6.31 -5.69 13.50
CA ASP A 406 6.39 -7.14 13.57
C ASP A 406 6.61 -7.66 15.00
N VAL A 407 7.48 -7.04 15.78
CA VAL A 407 7.74 -7.40 17.18
C VAL A 407 6.52 -7.16 18.06
N GLN A 408 5.79 -6.05 17.83
CA GLN A 408 4.58 -5.74 18.58
C GLN A 408 3.44 -6.70 18.23
N LEU A 409 3.29 -7.05 16.96
CA LEU A 409 2.28 -7.99 16.48
C LEU A 409 2.58 -9.43 16.94
N ALA A 410 3.85 -9.84 16.98
CA ALA A 410 4.26 -11.15 17.51
C ALA A 410 3.93 -11.27 19.01
N ARG A 411 4.31 -10.28 19.83
CA ARG A 411 3.98 -10.26 21.27
C ARG A 411 2.47 -10.25 21.56
N ALA A 412 1.69 -9.51 20.76
CA ALA A 412 0.23 -9.50 20.90
C ALA A 412 -0.42 -10.83 20.51
N ALA A 413 0.15 -11.54 19.53
CA ALA A 413 -0.31 -12.86 19.14
C ALA A 413 -0.02 -13.92 20.22
N GLU A 414 1.15 -13.86 20.85
CA GLU A 414 1.53 -14.72 22.00
C GLU A 414 0.66 -14.44 23.23
N ALA A 415 0.38 -13.18 23.55
CA ALA A 415 -0.48 -12.80 24.67
C ALA A 415 -1.95 -13.27 24.49
N GLY A 416 -2.42 -13.40 23.24
CA GLY A 416 -3.74 -13.93 22.93
C GLY A 416 -3.87 -15.45 23.06
N GLN A 417 -2.75 -16.19 23.14
CA GLN A 417 -2.72 -17.64 23.34
C GLN A 417 -2.70 -18.05 24.82
N GLY A 418 -2.41 -17.11 25.73
CA GLY A 418 -2.27 -17.36 27.17
C GLY A 418 -3.56 -17.21 28.00
N ARG A 419 -4.73 -17.02 27.39
CA ARG A 419 -6.02 -17.01 28.12
C ARG A 419 -6.69 -18.39 28.00
N PRO A 420 -6.65 -19.25 29.04
CA PRO A 420 -7.57 -20.37 29.11
C PRO A 420 -9.01 -19.86 29.19
N ALA A 421 -9.92 -20.60 28.55
CA ALA A 421 -11.35 -20.33 28.49
C ALA A 421 -12.02 -20.36 29.87
#